data_AF-A0A520G1I5-F1
#
_entry.id   AF-A0A520G1I5-F1
#
_cell.length_a   1.000
_cell.length_b   1.000
_cell.length_c   1.000
_cell.angle_alpha   90.00
_cell.angle_beta   90.00
_cell.angle_gamma   90.00
#
_symmetry.space_group_name_H-M   'P 1'
#
loop_
_entity.id
_entity.type
_entity.pdbx_description
1 polymer ?
#
loop_
_entity_poly.entity_id
_entity_poly.type
_entity_poly.pdbx_seq_one_letter_code
_entity_poly.pdbx_strand_id
1 'polypeptide(L)'
;MSRGEDPHVDLESLLAYWLGESEDERTQAIDAHLLGCERCGAELDQLIALQASVRRAFADGQVNAFVSGSFVRRLAEQGMRVHEHLLPHNGSVNCSAAPDDDLLVARLQAPLDGVDRLDAVFRSSIEADEYRLSDIPFDPRAGEVVMIPKLAEVRGLPAHDFTVRLVSCRDGSERTVGEYMLHHSPTAGR
;
A
#
# COMPACT_ATOMS: atom_id res chain seq x y z
N MET A 1 46.89 0.71 -5.19
CA MET A 1 45.45 0.77 -5.51
C MET A 1 44.86 -0.60 -5.16
N SER A 2 44.29 -0.74 -3.97
CA SER A 2 43.56 -1.96 -3.56
C SER A 2 42.25 -1.49 -2.94
N ARG A 3 41.16 -1.60 -3.69
CA ARG A 3 39.81 -1.54 -3.11
C ARG A 3 39.52 -2.97 -2.68
N GLY A 4 39.60 -3.23 -1.37
CA GLY A 4 39.15 -4.51 -0.83
C GLY A 4 37.66 -4.65 -1.10
N GLU A 5 37.27 -5.72 -1.79
CA GLU A 5 35.88 -6.14 -1.87
C GLU A 5 35.36 -6.37 -0.45
N ASP A 6 34.17 -5.86 -0.16
CA ASP A 6 33.46 -6.15 1.08
C ASP A 6 33.29 -7.68 1.15
N PRO A 7 33.74 -8.38 2.21
CA PRO A 7 33.67 -9.84 2.27
C PRO A 7 32.23 -10.38 2.45
N HIS A 8 31.21 -9.56 2.21
CA HIS A 8 29.80 -9.86 2.41
C HIS A 8 28.99 -9.42 1.20
N VAL A 9 27.87 -10.10 0.97
CA VAL A 9 26.90 -9.70 -0.04
C VAL A 9 26.18 -8.44 0.45
N ASP A 10 26.11 -7.41 -0.38
CA ASP A 10 25.37 -6.21 -0.04
C ASP A 10 23.85 -6.47 -0.07
N LEU A 11 23.10 -5.64 0.66
CA LEU A 11 21.65 -5.81 0.81
C LEU A 11 20.89 -5.76 -0.53
N GLU A 12 21.32 -4.93 -1.48
CA GLU A 12 20.66 -4.80 -2.78
C GLU A 12 20.82 -6.09 -3.60
N SER A 13 22.04 -6.64 -3.63
CA SER A 13 22.31 -7.94 -4.24
C SER A 13 21.53 -9.07 -3.56
N LEU A 14 21.42 -9.06 -2.23
CA LEU A 14 20.69 -10.08 -1.48
C LEU A 14 19.17 -9.98 -1.70
N LEU A 15 18.63 -8.77 -1.83
CA LEU A 15 17.24 -8.51 -2.20
C LEU A 15 16.95 -8.96 -3.62
N ALA A 16 17.78 -8.59 -4.59
CA ALA A 16 17.64 -9.02 -5.98
C ALA A 16 17.70 -10.55 -6.09
N TYR A 17 18.58 -11.21 -5.33
CA TYR A 17 18.63 -12.66 -5.23
C TYR A 17 17.32 -13.23 -4.68
N TRP A 18 16.85 -12.73 -3.54
CA TRP A 18 15.64 -13.21 -2.89
C TRP A 18 14.38 -13.02 -3.73
N LEU A 19 14.30 -11.92 -4.49
CA LEU A 19 13.19 -11.61 -5.39
C LEU A 19 13.26 -12.38 -6.72
N GLY A 20 14.35 -13.13 -6.97
CA GLY A 20 14.56 -13.83 -8.24
C GLY A 20 14.89 -12.89 -9.40
N GLU A 21 15.41 -11.70 -9.10
CA GLU A 21 15.79 -10.64 -10.04
C GLU A 21 17.30 -10.66 -10.37
N SER A 22 18.05 -11.58 -9.77
CA SER A 22 19.47 -11.79 -10.07
C SER A 22 19.69 -12.64 -11.31
N GLU A 23 20.74 -12.32 -12.09
CA GLU A 23 21.23 -13.17 -13.17
C GLU A 23 21.75 -14.51 -12.63
N ASP A 24 21.71 -15.57 -13.45
CA ASP A 24 22.06 -16.94 -13.05
C ASP A 24 23.48 -17.05 -12.46
N GLU A 25 24.47 -16.39 -13.08
CA GLU A 25 25.86 -16.42 -12.61
C GLU A 25 26.01 -15.75 -11.24
N ARG A 26 25.30 -14.63 -11.02
CA ARG A 26 25.30 -13.91 -9.75
C ARG A 26 24.55 -14.69 -8.67
N THR A 27 23.45 -15.35 -9.03
CA THR A 27 22.68 -16.23 -8.14
C THR A 27 23.55 -17.36 -7.61
N GLN A 28 24.30 -18.06 -8.48
CA GLN A 28 25.22 -19.13 -8.08
C GLN A 28 26.35 -18.63 -7.17
N ALA A 29 26.89 -17.44 -7.45
CA ALA A 29 27.93 -16.84 -6.61
C ALA A 29 27.40 -16.48 -5.21
N ILE A 30 26.18 -15.95 -5.13
CA ILE A 30 25.49 -15.63 -3.87
C ILE A 30 25.17 -16.92 -3.10
N ASP A 31 24.64 -17.96 -3.76
CA ASP A 31 24.40 -19.27 -3.14
C ASP A 31 25.67 -19.84 -2.51
N ALA A 32 26.78 -19.87 -3.27
CA ALA A 32 28.06 -20.35 -2.78
C ALA A 32 28.56 -19.54 -1.57
N HIS A 33 28.34 -18.22 -1.57
CA HIS A 33 28.70 -17.35 -0.46
C HIS A 33 27.85 -17.61 0.78
N LEU A 34 26.53 -17.70 0.64
CA LEU A 34 25.58 -17.94 1.73
C LEU A 34 25.85 -19.28 2.44
N LEU A 35 26.27 -20.31 1.70
CA LEU A 35 26.68 -21.60 2.27
C LEU A 35 27.93 -21.50 3.17
N GLY A 36 28.80 -20.51 2.92
CA GLY A 36 30.07 -20.33 3.65
C GLY A 36 30.08 -19.17 4.65
N CYS A 37 29.06 -18.33 4.69
CA CYS A 37 29.04 -17.10 5.48
C CYS A 37 27.80 -17.02 6.39
N GLU A 38 27.98 -17.32 7.68
CA GLU A 38 26.90 -17.26 8.69
C GLU A 38 26.23 -15.88 8.76
N ARG A 39 27.01 -14.80 8.60
CA ARG A 39 26.47 -13.43 8.62
C ARG A 39 25.50 -13.17 7.48
N CYS A 40 25.89 -13.50 6.24
CA CYS A 40 25.02 -13.30 5.08
C CYS A 40 23.80 -14.22 5.14
N GLY A 41 23.94 -15.43 5.71
CA GLY A 41 22.79 -16.29 6.02
C GLY A 41 21.81 -15.64 7.01
N ALA A 42 22.32 -15.06 8.10
CA ALA A 42 21.48 -14.39 9.09
C ALA A 42 20.79 -13.13 8.51
N GLU A 43 21.46 -12.40 7.61
CA GLU A 43 20.88 -11.26 6.90
C GLU A 43 19.77 -11.72 5.93
N LEU A 44 19.93 -12.86 5.25
CA LEU A 44 18.86 -13.44 4.42
C LEU A 44 17.67 -13.90 5.27
N ASP A 45 17.91 -14.54 6.42
CA ASP A 45 16.85 -14.95 7.35
C ASP A 45 16.02 -13.74 7.82
N GLN A 46 16.65 -12.59 8.04
CA GLN A 46 15.94 -11.35 8.38
C GLN A 46 15.05 -10.87 7.23
N LEU A 47 15.49 -10.97 5.97
CA LEU A 47 14.67 -10.64 4.80
C LEU A 47 13.46 -11.58 4.66
N ILE A 48 13.66 -12.88 4.89
CA ILE A 48 12.58 -13.87 4.86
C ILE A 48 11.56 -13.59 5.98
N ALA A 49 12.05 -13.29 7.19
CA ALA A 49 11.20 -12.95 8.32
C ALA A 49 10.41 -11.64 8.09
N LEU A 50 11.02 -10.65 7.42
CA LEU A 50 10.35 -9.42 7.01
C LEU A 50 9.22 -9.72 6.04
N GLN A 51 9.46 -10.53 5.00
CA GLN A 51 8.41 -10.93 4.06
C GLN A 51 7.23 -11.59 4.77
N ALA A 52 7.50 -12.53 5.68
CA ALA A 52 6.45 -13.21 6.44
C ALA A 52 5.64 -12.21 7.30
N SER A 53 6.32 -11.23 7.91
CA SER A 53 5.69 -10.19 8.72
C SER A 53 4.83 -9.25 7.88
N VAL A 54 5.28 -8.86 6.68
CA VAL A 54 4.48 -8.04 5.75
C VAL A 54 3.23 -8.79 5.29
N ARG A 55 3.35 -10.08 4.93
CA ARG A 55 2.20 -10.91 4.56
C ARG A 55 1.18 -11.01 5.71
N ARG A 56 1.66 -11.18 6.94
CA ARG A 56 0.82 -11.20 8.13
C ARG A 56 0.13 -9.86 8.36
N ALA A 57 0.84 -8.74 8.27
CA ALA A 57 0.25 -7.42 8.43
C ALA A 57 -0.86 -7.16 7.40
N PHE A 58 -0.70 -7.63 6.16
CA PHE A 58 -1.73 -7.54 5.14
C PHE A 58 -2.95 -8.41 5.49
N ALA A 59 -2.73 -9.68 5.87
CA ALA A 59 -3.79 -10.60 6.27
C ALA A 59 -4.56 -10.11 7.51
N ASP A 60 -3.87 -9.46 8.45
CA ASP A 60 -4.44 -8.90 9.67
C ASP A 60 -5.09 -7.52 9.42
N GLY A 61 -5.15 -7.02 8.17
CA GLY A 61 -5.78 -5.75 7.83
C GLY A 61 -5.08 -4.51 8.39
N GLN A 62 -3.78 -4.59 8.66
CA GLN A 62 -2.96 -3.54 9.29
C GLN A 62 -2.25 -2.63 8.27
N VAL A 63 -2.46 -2.87 6.97
CA VAL A 63 -1.79 -2.14 5.89
C VAL A 63 -2.72 -1.09 5.29
N ASN A 64 -2.24 0.15 5.23
CA ASN A 64 -2.80 1.18 4.35
C ASN A 64 -2.00 1.18 3.04
N ALA A 65 -2.66 1.12 1.89
CA ALA A 65 -1.98 1.12 0.60
C ALA A 65 -2.80 1.78 -0.51
N PHE A 66 -2.08 2.37 -1.46
CA PHE A 66 -2.61 2.74 -2.78
C PHE A 66 -2.17 1.69 -3.79
N VAL A 67 -3.12 1.15 -4.54
CA VAL A 67 -2.90 0.01 -5.43
C VAL A 67 -3.57 0.25 -6.78
N SER A 68 -3.32 -0.63 -7.75
CA SER A 68 -4.09 -0.65 -9.00
C SER A 68 -5.38 -1.45 -8.82
N GLY A 69 -6.41 -1.13 -9.62
CA GLY A 69 -7.62 -1.97 -9.69
C GLY A 69 -7.32 -3.42 -10.10
N SER A 70 -6.27 -3.63 -10.90
CA SER A 70 -5.82 -4.98 -11.29
C SER A 70 -5.32 -5.80 -10.10
N PHE A 71 -4.70 -5.16 -9.11
CA PHE A 71 -4.21 -5.83 -7.91
C PHE A 71 -5.38 -6.30 -7.05
N VAL A 72 -6.38 -5.43 -6.82
CA VAL A 72 -7.60 -5.79 -6.10
C VAL A 72 -8.32 -6.95 -6.77
N ARG A 73 -8.46 -6.92 -8.10
CA ARG A 73 -9.08 -8.02 -8.86
C ARG A 73 -8.34 -9.35 -8.66
N ARG A 74 -6.99 -9.35 -8.68
CA ARG A 74 -6.20 -10.56 -8.40
C ARG A 74 -6.44 -11.11 -7.00
N LEU A 75 -6.58 -10.25 -5.99
CA LEU A 75 -6.89 -10.69 -4.63
C LEU A 75 -8.29 -11.31 -4.52
N ALA A 76 -9.28 -10.70 -5.18
CA ALA A 76 -10.62 -11.27 -5.27
C ALA A 76 -10.62 -12.64 -6.00
N GLU A 77 -9.87 -12.77 -7.08
CA GLU A 77 -9.68 -14.04 -7.82
C GLU A 77 -9.00 -15.13 -6.97
N GLN A 78 -8.20 -14.73 -5.97
CA GLN A 78 -7.59 -15.62 -4.98
C GLN A 78 -8.54 -15.98 -3.81
N GLY A 79 -9.79 -15.54 -3.87
CA GLY A 79 -10.83 -15.90 -2.90
C GLY A 79 -10.99 -14.94 -1.73
N MET A 80 -10.30 -13.79 -1.72
CA MET A 80 -10.52 -12.78 -0.68
C MET A 80 -11.90 -12.13 -0.83
N ARG A 81 -12.60 -11.93 0.29
CA ARG A 81 -13.86 -11.17 0.37
C ARG A 81 -13.55 -9.67 0.30
N VAL A 82 -13.62 -9.11 -0.90
CA VAL A 82 -13.38 -7.69 -1.15
C VAL A 82 -14.69 -6.92 -1.06
N HIS A 83 -14.73 -5.92 -0.18
CA HIS A 83 -15.81 -4.94 -0.08
C HIS A 83 -15.33 -3.62 -0.70
N GLU A 84 -16.05 -3.12 -1.68
CA GLU A 84 -15.68 -1.89 -2.39
C GLU A 84 -16.70 -0.78 -2.19
N HIS A 85 -16.20 0.41 -1.84
CA HIS A 85 -16.95 1.66 -1.91
C HIS A 85 -16.54 2.42 -3.15
N LEU A 86 -17.50 2.70 -4.03
CA LEU A 86 -17.29 3.57 -5.19
C LEU A 86 -17.59 5.01 -4.76
N LEU A 87 -16.60 5.88 -4.86
CA LEU A 87 -16.72 7.31 -4.58
C LEU A 87 -16.70 8.08 -5.88
N PRO A 88 -17.85 8.61 -6.34
CA PRO A 88 -17.91 9.50 -7.49
C PRO A 88 -17.01 10.72 -7.30
N HIS A 89 -16.60 11.35 -8.40
CA HIS A 89 -15.76 12.55 -8.34
C HIS A 89 -16.42 13.63 -7.48
N ASN A 90 -15.71 14.05 -6.43
CA ASN A 90 -16.18 14.99 -5.41
C ASN A 90 -17.44 14.54 -4.63
N GLY A 91 -17.68 13.23 -4.56
CA GLY A 91 -18.87 12.64 -3.97
C GLY A 91 -18.69 12.15 -2.53
N SER A 92 -19.75 11.53 -2.03
CA SER A 92 -19.74 10.88 -0.71
C SER A 92 -20.35 9.48 -0.74
N VAL A 93 -20.07 8.71 0.30
CA VAL A 93 -20.61 7.36 0.50
C VAL A 93 -20.87 7.11 1.99
N ASN A 94 -21.88 6.30 2.30
CA ASN A 94 -22.00 5.69 3.62
C ASN A 94 -21.10 4.47 3.65
N CYS A 95 -20.03 4.50 4.45
CA CYS A 95 -19.11 3.40 4.54
C CYS A 95 -19.29 2.63 5.87
N SER A 96 -18.99 1.34 5.80
CA SER A 96 -18.90 0.44 6.95
C SER A 96 -17.90 -0.66 6.59
N ALA A 97 -17.37 -1.32 7.62
CA ALA A 97 -16.51 -2.48 7.46
C ALA A 97 -17.22 -3.70 8.07
N ALA A 98 -17.57 -4.69 7.25
CA ALA A 98 -18.22 -5.89 7.75
C ALA A 98 -17.21 -6.78 8.50
N PRO A 99 -17.68 -7.58 9.48
CA PRO A 99 -16.82 -8.53 10.20
C PRO A 99 -16.17 -9.57 9.29
N ASP A 100 -16.83 -9.88 8.18
CA ASP A 100 -16.43 -10.89 7.21
C ASP A 100 -15.64 -10.33 6.02
N ASP A 101 -15.37 -9.03 5.96
CA ASP A 101 -14.53 -8.49 4.89
C ASP A 101 -13.08 -8.95 5.10
N ASP A 102 -12.42 -9.43 4.04
CA ASP A 102 -10.96 -9.69 4.09
C ASP A 102 -10.19 -8.46 3.58
N LEU A 103 -10.84 -7.62 2.76
CA LEU A 103 -10.29 -6.39 2.21
C LEU A 103 -11.39 -5.33 2.06
N LEU A 104 -11.15 -4.13 2.57
CA LEU A 104 -11.97 -2.95 2.27
C LEU A 104 -11.24 -2.10 1.23
N VAL A 105 -11.98 -1.60 0.24
CA VAL A 105 -11.43 -0.82 -0.87
C VAL A 105 -12.27 0.43 -1.07
N ALA A 106 -11.62 1.58 -1.20
CA ALA A 106 -12.23 2.82 -1.64
C ALA A 106 -11.72 3.14 -3.05
N ARG A 107 -12.64 3.27 -4.02
CA ARG A 107 -12.35 3.70 -5.39
C ARG A 107 -12.73 5.15 -5.57
N LEU A 108 -11.74 6.02 -5.70
CA LEU A 108 -11.88 7.47 -5.76
C LEU A 108 -11.84 7.93 -7.23
N GLN A 109 -12.99 8.20 -7.84
CA GLN A 109 -13.05 8.64 -9.24
C GLN A 109 -12.45 10.02 -9.43
N ALA A 110 -11.40 10.14 -10.24
CA ALA A 110 -10.62 11.36 -10.38
C ALA A 110 -10.20 11.62 -11.84
N PRO A 111 -10.20 12.87 -12.31
CA PRO A 111 -9.59 13.24 -13.59
C PRO A 111 -8.07 13.27 -13.43
N LEU A 112 -7.40 12.15 -13.73
CA LEU A 112 -5.97 11.95 -13.53
C LEU A 112 -5.10 12.30 -14.75
N ASP A 113 -5.72 12.67 -15.88
CA ASP A 113 -4.98 13.06 -17.09
C ASP A 113 -4.12 14.31 -16.84
N GLY A 114 -2.84 14.22 -17.23
CA GLY A 114 -1.87 15.31 -17.04
C GLY A 114 -1.42 15.55 -15.59
N VAL A 115 -1.73 14.64 -14.66
CA VAL A 115 -1.17 14.65 -13.31
C VAL A 115 0.14 13.88 -13.31
N ASP A 116 1.23 14.53 -12.87
CA ASP A 116 2.56 13.90 -12.79
C ASP A 116 2.87 13.35 -11.39
N ARG A 117 2.35 14.02 -10.35
CA ARG A 117 2.48 13.63 -8.95
C ARG A 117 1.18 13.90 -8.21
N LEU A 118 0.80 12.96 -7.36
CA LEU A 118 -0.40 13.04 -6.55
C LEU A 118 -0.08 12.78 -5.08
N ASP A 119 -0.57 13.65 -4.21
CA ASP A 119 -0.58 13.43 -2.77
C ASP A 119 -2.02 13.10 -2.33
N ALA A 120 -2.17 12.32 -1.25
CA ALA A 120 -3.44 12.08 -0.59
C ALA A 120 -3.44 12.70 0.81
N VAL A 121 -4.48 13.46 1.10
CA VAL A 121 -4.64 14.19 2.35
C VAL A 121 -5.90 13.68 3.05
N PHE A 122 -5.76 13.34 4.31
CA PHE A 122 -6.79 12.70 5.13
C PHE A 122 -7.16 13.59 6.30
N ARG A 123 -8.46 13.70 6.56
CA ARG A 123 -8.99 14.28 7.79
C ARG A 123 -10.08 13.42 8.35
N SER A 124 -10.12 13.31 9.66
CA SER A 124 -11.19 12.65 10.40
C SER A 124 -11.94 13.68 11.23
N SER A 125 -13.24 13.52 11.42
CA SER A 125 -14.01 14.40 12.32
C SER A 125 -13.79 14.07 13.81
N ILE A 126 -13.13 12.95 14.12
CA ILE A 126 -12.83 12.49 15.48
C ILE A 126 -11.36 12.66 15.86
N GLU A 127 -10.50 13.07 14.93
CA GLU A 127 -9.10 13.40 15.16
C GLU A 127 -8.81 14.82 14.65
N ALA A 128 -7.99 15.58 15.37
CA ALA A 128 -7.73 16.97 14.98
C ALA A 128 -6.70 17.11 13.84
N ASP A 129 -5.83 16.12 13.69
CA ASP A 129 -4.67 16.20 12.81
C ASP A 129 -5.01 15.82 11.37
N GLU A 130 -4.53 16.63 10.43
CA GLU A 130 -4.50 16.27 9.01
C GLU A 130 -3.27 15.37 8.76
N TYR A 131 -3.49 14.23 8.13
CA TYR A 131 -2.42 13.33 7.71
C TYR A 131 -2.24 13.40 6.20
N ARG A 132 -0.98 13.45 5.72
CA ARG A 132 -0.66 13.50 4.29
C ARG A 132 0.26 12.36 3.90
N LEU A 133 -0.12 11.66 2.83
CA LEU A 133 0.72 10.76 2.06
C LEU A 133 1.18 11.46 0.79
N SER A 134 2.48 11.66 0.67
CA SER A 134 3.09 12.31 -0.48
C SER A 134 3.42 11.30 -1.57
N ASP A 135 3.30 11.71 -2.83
CA ASP A 135 3.74 10.93 -3.99
C ASP A 135 3.16 9.51 -4.04
N ILE A 136 1.84 9.42 -3.90
CA ILE A 136 1.13 8.15 -3.92
C ILE A 136 1.13 7.55 -5.33
N PRO A 137 1.23 6.21 -5.48
CA PRO A 137 1.16 5.57 -6.79
C PRO A 137 -0.27 5.64 -7.35
N PHE A 138 -0.38 5.90 -8.65
CA PHE A 138 -1.64 5.88 -9.39
C PHE A 138 -1.41 5.53 -10.87
N ASP A 139 -2.48 5.14 -11.57
CA ASP A 139 -2.48 5.01 -13.03
C ASP A 139 -3.22 6.22 -13.63
N PRO A 140 -2.52 7.12 -14.36
CA PRO A 140 -3.13 8.31 -14.97
C PRO A 140 -4.30 7.99 -15.93
N ARG A 141 -4.36 6.76 -16.45
CA ARG A 141 -5.38 6.32 -17.41
C ARG A 141 -6.56 5.58 -16.76
N ALA A 142 -6.46 5.23 -15.47
CA ALA A 142 -7.49 4.46 -14.79
C ALA A 142 -8.76 5.27 -14.49
N GLY A 143 -8.66 6.60 -14.41
CA GLY A 143 -9.77 7.49 -14.02
C GLY A 143 -10.19 7.34 -12.55
N GLU A 144 -9.41 6.61 -11.76
CA GLU A 144 -9.63 6.41 -10.33
C GLU A 144 -8.32 6.18 -9.58
N VAL A 145 -8.33 6.51 -8.30
CA VAL A 145 -7.31 6.10 -7.33
C VAL A 145 -7.92 5.03 -6.41
N VAL A 146 -7.22 3.92 -6.24
CA VAL A 146 -7.71 2.80 -5.41
C VAL A 146 -6.93 2.76 -4.11
N MET A 147 -7.65 2.90 -3.00
CA MET A 147 -7.11 2.91 -1.65
C MET A 147 -7.61 1.70 -0.86
N ILE A 148 -6.70 1.06 -0.14
CA ILE A 148 -6.98 0.03 0.86
C ILE A 148 -6.68 0.67 2.22
N PRO A 149 -7.68 1.03 3.05
CA PRO A 149 -7.43 1.46 4.41
C PRO A 149 -7.05 0.27 5.30
N LYS A 150 -6.53 0.57 6.50
CA LYS A 150 -6.30 -0.45 7.54
C LYS A 150 -7.63 -0.96 8.08
N LEU A 151 -8.14 -2.03 7.48
CA LEU A 151 -9.41 -2.65 7.85
C LEU A 151 -9.53 -2.92 9.36
N ALA A 152 -8.45 -3.35 10.00
CA ALA A 152 -8.45 -3.62 11.44
C ALA A 152 -8.66 -2.37 12.30
N GLU A 153 -8.16 -1.21 11.87
CA GLU A 153 -8.45 0.06 12.55
C GLU A 153 -9.89 0.51 12.24
N VAL A 154 -10.29 0.51 10.96
CA VAL A 154 -11.62 0.98 10.51
C VAL A 154 -12.76 0.26 11.24
N ARG A 155 -12.63 -1.04 11.51
CA ARG A 155 -13.62 -1.84 12.26
C ARG A 155 -13.87 -1.33 13.68
N GLY A 156 -12.84 -0.77 14.32
CA GLY A 156 -12.93 -0.26 15.69
C GLY A 156 -13.41 1.19 15.78
N LEU A 157 -13.53 1.91 14.66
CA LEU A 157 -13.87 3.33 14.67
C LEU A 157 -15.36 3.56 14.94
N PRO A 158 -15.72 4.56 15.77
CA PRO A 158 -17.12 4.98 15.97
C PRO A 158 -17.66 5.69 14.74
N ALA A 159 -18.94 6.06 14.73
CA ALA A 159 -19.49 6.85 13.64
C ALA A 159 -18.78 8.22 13.53
N HIS A 160 -18.30 8.56 12.34
CA HIS A 160 -17.57 9.79 12.06
C HIS A 160 -17.53 10.09 10.56
N ASP A 161 -17.17 11.32 10.23
CA ASP A 161 -16.90 11.72 8.84
C ASP A 161 -15.40 11.63 8.58
N PHE A 162 -15.02 11.00 7.47
CA PHE A 162 -13.65 10.91 7.01
C PHE A 162 -13.53 11.51 5.61
N THR A 163 -12.63 12.49 5.45
CA THR A 163 -12.39 13.17 4.18
C THR A 163 -11.09 12.69 3.56
N VAL A 164 -11.13 12.34 2.28
CA VAL A 164 -9.94 12.09 1.46
C VAL A 164 -9.85 13.15 0.39
N ARG A 165 -8.73 13.85 0.29
CA ARG A 165 -8.47 14.85 -0.76
C ARG A 165 -7.24 14.44 -1.57
N LEU A 166 -7.42 14.34 -2.87
CA LEU A 166 -6.34 14.08 -3.83
C LEU A 166 -5.81 15.41 -4.34
N VAL A 167 -4.50 15.62 -4.23
CA VAL A 167 -3.83 16.89 -4.54
C VAL A 167 -2.74 16.65 -5.57
N SER A 168 -2.87 17.27 -6.75
CA SER A 168 -1.81 17.31 -7.74
C SER A 168 -0.76 18.32 -7.30
N CYS A 169 0.50 17.93 -7.35
CA CYS A 169 1.64 18.77 -6.99
C CYS A 169 2.53 18.96 -8.21
N ARG A 170 2.63 20.19 -8.75
CA ARG A 170 3.48 20.50 -9.90
C ARG A 170 4.22 21.81 -9.67
N ASP A 171 5.55 21.79 -9.77
CA ASP A 171 6.41 22.98 -9.66
C ASP A 171 6.12 23.86 -8.42
N GLY A 172 5.80 23.23 -7.28
CA GLY A 172 5.45 23.91 -6.03
C GLY A 172 4.02 24.46 -5.95
N SER A 173 3.22 24.29 -7.01
CA SER A 173 1.78 24.57 -6.99
C SER A 173 0.99 23.32 -6.62
N GLU A 174 -0.01 23.51 -5.75
CA GLU A 174 -0.97 22.47 -5.36
C GLU A 174 -2.33 22.74 -6.00
N ARG A 175 -2.95 21.69 -6.54
CA ARG A 175 -4.32 21.73 -7.06
C ARG A 175 -5.08 20.52 -6.56
N THR A 176 -6.25 20.73 -5.96
CA THR A 176 -7.16 19.63 -5.65
C THR A 176 -7.66 18.98 -6.94
N VAL A 177 -7.45 17.67 -7.05
CA VAL A 177 -7.95 16.82 -8.15
C VAL A 177 -9.32 16.26 -7.78
N GLY A 178 -9.55 15.90 -6.51
CA GLY A 178 -10.85 15.48 -5.99
C GLY A 178 -10.90 15.51 -4.46
N GLU A 179 -12.09 15.65 -3.89
CA GLU A 179 -12.33 15.64 -2.45
C GLU A 179 -13.56 14.78 -2.12
N TYR A 180 -13.40 13.77 -1.29
CA TYR A 180 -14.42 12.75 -1.05
C TYR A 180 -14.76 12.66 0.42
N MET A 181 -16.04 12.41 0.72
CA MET A 181 -16.52 12.24 2.09
C MET A 181 -17.01 10.82 2.33
N LEU A 182 -16.53 10.21 3.41
CA LEU A 182 -16.94 8.89 3.86
C LEU A 182 -17.68 9.07 5.18
N HIS A 183 -18.97 8.78 5.17
CA HIS A 183 -19.79 8.76 6.38
C HIS A 183 -19.66 7.37 7.00
N HIS A 184 -18.68 7.20 7.88
CA HIS A 184 -18.42 5.91 8.51
C HIS A 184 -19.43 5.63 9.60
N SER A 185 -19.96 4.41 9.60
CA SER A 185 -20.78 3.90 10.69
C SER A 185 -20.31 2.49 11.06
N PRO A 186 -20.21 2.17 12.37
CA PRO A 186 -19.93 0.81 12.80
C PRO A 186 -20.99 -0.16 12.26
N THR A 187 -20.54 -1.32 11.79
CA THR A 187 -21.47 -2.40 11.46
C THR A 187 -22.09 -2.92 12.76
N ALA A 188 -23.42 -2.99 12.84
CA ALA A 188 -24.08 -3.56 14.00
C ALA A 188 -23.61 -5.01 14.20
N GLY A 189 -23.09 -5.32 15.39
CA GLY A 189 -22.70 -6.68 15.76
C GLY A 189 -23.92 -7.60 15.66
N ARG A 190 -23.76 -8.72 14.96
CA ARG A 190 -24.79 -9.76 14.88
C ARG A 190 -24.73 -10.67 16.08
#